data_AF-A0AAN7R5X0-F1
#
_entry.id   AF-A0AAN7R5X0-F1
#
_cell.length_a   1.000
_cell.length_b   1.000
_cell.length_c   1.000
_cell.angle_alpha   90.00
_cell.angle_beta   90.00
_cell.angle_gamma   90.00
#
_symmetry.space_group_name_H-M   'P 1'
#
loop_
_entity.id
_entity.type
_entity.pdbx_description
1 polymer ?
#
loop_
_entity_poly.entity_id
_entity_poly.type
_entity_poly.pdbx_seq_one_letter_code
_entity_poly.pdbx_strand_id
1 'polypeptide(L)'
;MMLACLPSSPAAVQLCIDLSGAAVSGSTRDCFEDLEGDQENDVSELAFEAKSYRDYAWYDVGSFLSYRVLSTGEVEARVRFAGYGKADDEWVNVKTDIRERSIPLEPSECQRVHSSDLVLCFRDGLYQAIYHDAHVIEIERKQHDESKCTCIFKVRYVHDSFELNYIKDQSGNI
;
A
#
# COMPACT_ATOMS: atom_id res chain seq x y z
N MET A 1 5.77 -8.05 8.82
CA MET A 1 6.67 -7.28 7.97
C MET A 1 6.61 -5.80 8.37
N MET A 2 7.73 -5.10 8.59
CA MET A 2 7.75 -3.65 8.71
C MET A 2 8.05 -3.21 7.29
N LEU A 3 7.02 -2.76 6.60
CA LEU A 3 7.19 -2.31 5.23
C LEU A 3 7.37 -0.80 5.28
N ALA A 4 8.44 -0.30 4.67
CA ALA A 4 8.57 1.13 4.47
C ALA A 4 7.53 1.53 3.41
N CYS A 5 6.58 2.39 3.78
CA CYS A 5 5.82 3.12 2.79
C CYS A 5 6.77 4.15 2.21
N LEU A 6 7.34 3.90 1.02
CA LEU A 6 7.92 5.01 0.28
C LEU A 6 6.79 6.02 0.04
N PRO A 7 7.04 7.33 0.21
CA PRO A 7 6.07 8.33 -0.20
C PRO A 7 5.79 8.09 -1.68
N SER A 8 4.52 7.83 -2.02
CA SER A 8 4.07 7.67 -3.40
C SER A 8 4.66 8.79 -4.26
N SER A 9 5.28 8.44 -5.39
CA SER A 9 5.68 9.46 -6.35
C SER A 9 4.40 10.14 -6.84
N PRO A 10 4.28 11.49 -6.75
CA PRO A 10 3.10 12.21 -7.23
C PRO A 10 2.78 11.92 -8.70
N ALA A 11 3.77 11.46 -9.48
CA ALA A 11 3.67 11.19 -10.89
C ALA A 11 2.74 9.99 -11.23
N ALA A 12 2.75 8.92 -10.41
CA ALA A 12 1.94 7.73 -10.68
C ALA A 12 0.44 8.00 -10.46
N VAL A 13 0.12 8.81 -9.45
CA VAL A 13 -1.27 9.23 -9.15
C VAL A 13 -1.75 10.26 -10.17
N GLN A 14 -0.86 11.13 -10.66
CA GLN A 14 -1.18 12.12 -11.69
C GLN A 14 -1.56 11.46 -13.03
N LEU A 15 -0.90 10.35 -13.40
CA LEU A 15 -1.20 9.61 -14.63
C LEU A 15 -2.64 9.08 -14.66
N CYS A 16 -3.17 8.65 -13.51
CA CYS A 16 -4.55 8.18 -13.38
C CYS A 16 -5.58 9.31 -13.52
N ILE A 17 -5.22 10.53 -13.09
CA ILE A 17 -6.09 11.71 -13.11
C ILE A 17 -6.13 12.34 -14.51
N ASP A 18 -5.01 12.40 -15.22
CA ASP A 18 -4.94 13.05 -16.53
C ASP A 18 -5.76 12.31 -17.61
N LEU A 19 -5.97 11.00 -17.46
CA LEU A 19 -6.89 10.21 -18.29
C LEU A 19 -8.38 10.58 -18.12
N SER A 20 -8.74 11.28 -17.04
CA SER A 20 -10.13 11.71 -16.76
C SER A 20 -10.54 13.01 -17.47
N GLY A 21 -9.58 13.74 -18.07
CA GLY A 21 -9.82 15.02 -18.74
C GLY A 21 -10.38 14.93 -20.16
N ALA A 22 -10.41 13.74 -20.77
CA ALA A 22 -10.97 13.55 -22.11
C ALA A 22 -12.47 13.25 -22.02
N ALA A 23 -13.31 14.27 -22.28
CA ALA A 23 -14.75 14.11 -22.34
C ALA A 23 -15.18 13.18 -23.50
N VAL A 24 -16.05 12.23 -23.15
CA VAL A 24 -16.55 11.07 -23.89
C VAL A 24 -17.15 11.36 -25.27
N SER A 25 -16.90 10.48 -26.24
CA SER A 25 -17.88 10.14 -27.28
C SER A 25 -17.86 8.63 -27.53
N GLY A 26 -19.02 7.99 -27.42
CA GLY A 26 -19.15 6.55 -27.29
C GLY A 26 -18.82 5.74 -28.55
N SER A 27 -18.13 4.62 -28.35
CA SER A 27 -18.30 3.34 -29.05
C SER A 27 -17.25 2.39 -28.49
N THR A 28 -17.61 1.14 -28.20
CA THR A 28 -16.63 0.07 -27.97
C THR A 28 -15.74 -0.06 -29.20
N ARG A 29 -14.46 0.29 -29.07
CA ARG A 29 -13.44 0.00 -30.07
C ARG A 29 -12.06 0.10 -29.42
N ASP A 30 -11.23 -0.91 -29.70
CA ASP A 30 -9.80 -0.95 -29.40
C ASP A 30 -9.16 0.41 -29.67
N CYS A 31 -8.46 0.94 -28.67
CA CYS A 31 -7.57 2.08 -28.81
C CYS A 31 -6.13 1.63 -28.52
N PHE A 32 -5.74 0.46 -29.04
CA PHE A 32 -4.33 0.19 -29.31
C PHE A 32 -4.10 0.51 -30.77
N GLU A 33 -3.60 1.71 -31.05
CA GLU A 33 -2.67 1.94 -32.16
C GLU A 33 -2.10 3.37 -32.09
N ASP A 34 -0.76 3.38 -32.05
CA ASP A 34 0.21 4.42 -32.36
C ASP A 34 0.23 5.73 -31.57
N LEU A 35 1.07 5.72 -30.53
CA LEU A 35 2.06 6.77 -30.29
C LEU A 35 3.43 6.11 -30.05
N GLU A 36 4.22 5.98 -31.12
CA GLU A 36 5.66 5.75 -31.01
C GLU A 36 6.30 6.93 -30.26
N GLY A 37 6.84 6.67 -29.06
CA GLY A 37 7.45 7.67 -28.19
C GLY A 37 8.00 7.06 -26.90
N ASP A 38 9.22 6.54 -27.01
CA ASP A 38 10.10 5.92 -26.02
C ASP A 38 10.00 6.46 -24.57
N GLN A 39 9.18 5.81 -23.75
CA GLN A 39 9.38 5.47 -22.32
C GLN A 39 8.16 4.68 -21.83
N GLU A 40 8.11 3.39 -22.18
CA GLU A 40 7.24 2.43 -21.49
C GLU A 40 7.75 2.29 -20.05
N ASN A 41 7.25 3.12 -19.14
CA ASN A 41 7.21 2.73 -17.73
C ASN A 41 6.23 1.56 -17.66
N ASP A 42 6.76 0.36 -17.51
CA ASP A 42 5.99 -0.88 -17.47
C ASP A 42 4.99 -0.84 -16.31
N VAL A 43 3.76 -0.42 -16.62
CA VAL A 43 2.63 -0.38 -15.68
C VAL A 43 2.33 -1.79 -15.14
N SER A 44 2.83 -2.84 -15.81
CA SER A 44 2.74 -4.24 -15.36
C SER A 44 3.58 -4.56 -14.13
N GLU A 45 4.58 -3.73 -13.77
CA GLU A 45 5.37 -3.92 -12.55
C GLU A 45 4.73 -3.30 -11.29
N LEU A 46 3.76 -2.41 -11.45
CA LEU A 46 3.17 -1.69 -10.31
C LEU A 46 2.18 -2.57 -9.55
N ALA A 47 2.57 -2.99 -8.35
CA ALA A 47 1.69 -3.64 -7.38
C ALA A 47 1.04 -2.61 -6.46
N PHE A 48 -0.24 -2.81 -6.15
CA PHE A 48 -1.00 -1.92 -5.27
C PHE A 48 -1.52 -2.67 -4.05
N GLU A 49 -1.74 -1.91 -2.99
CA GLU A 49 -2.50 -2.31 -1.81
C GLU A 49 -3.64 -1.33 -1.56
N ALA A 50 -4.73 -1.82 -0.98
CA ALA A 50 -5.89 -1.01 -0.66
C ALA A 50 -6.36 -1.26 0.77
N LYS A 51 -6.88 -0.20 1.40
CA LYS A 51 -7.35 -0.23 2.79
C LYS A 51 -8.82 -0.64 2.82
N SER A 52 -9.14 -1.74 3.49
CA SER A 52 -10.53 -2.20 3.63
C SER A 52 -11.32 -1.30 4.58
N TYR A 53 -12.59 -1.06 4.26
CA TYR A 53 -13.49 -0.34 5.16
C TYR A 53 -13.95 -1.19 6.36
N ARG A 54 -13.78 -2.52 6.31
CA ARG A 54 -14.29 -3.45 7.33
C ARG A 54 -13.47 -3.41 8.60
N ASP A 55 -12.16 -3.36 8.45
CA ASP A 55 -11.22 -3.46 9.56
C ASP A 55 -10.10 -2.43 9.49
N TYR A 56 -10.06 -1.57 8.46
CA TYR A 56 -9.01 -0.57 8.27
C TYR A 56 -7.60 -1.17 8.08
N ALA A 57 -7.52 -2.44 7.68
CA ALA A 57 -6.27 -3.09 7.30
C ALA A 57 -5.98 -2.91 5.81
N TRP A 58 -4.70 -2.95 5.45
CA TRP A 58 -4.22 -2.92 4.07
C TRP A 58 -4.08 -4.34 3.52
N TYR A 59 -4.55 -4.52 2.29
CA TYR A 59 -4.53 -5.79 1.57
C TYR A 59 -4.01 -5.58 0.15
N ASP A 60 -3.28 -6.56 -0.36
CA ASP A 60 -2.85 -6.58 -1.75
C ASP A 60 -4.05 -6.52 -2.70
N VAL A 61 -4.00 -5.62 -3.68
CA VAL A 61 -4.98 -5.57 -4.76
C VAL A 61 -4.60 -6.62 -5.80
N GLY A 62 -5.52 -7.54 -6.07
CA GLY A 62 -5.38 -8.52 -7.15
C GLY A 62 -5.85 -7.97 -8.50
N SER A 63 -6.90 -7.14 -8.52
CA SER A 63 -7.36 -6.44 -9.73
C SER A 63 -8.27 -5.25 -9.43
N PHE A 64 -8.24 -4.24 -10.30
CA PHE A 64 -9.23 -3.17 -10.36
C PHE A 64 -10.35 -3.59 -11.32
N LEU A 65 -11.60 -3.52 -10.87
CA LEU A 65 -12.76 -4.02 -11.60
C LEU A 65 -13.54 -2.91 -12.32
N SER A 66 -13.62 -1.72 -11.72
CA SER A 66 -14.34 -0.55 -12.24
C SER A 66 -14.03 0.70 -11.40
N TYR A 67 -14.57 1.86 -11.77
CA TYR A 67 -14.48 3.09 -10.99
C TYR A 67 -15.83 3.82 -10.98
N ARG A 68 -16.03 4.74 -10.03
CA ARG A 68 -17.16 5.67 -9.99
C ARG A 68 -16.73 7.03 -9.48
N VAL A 69 -17.45 8.06 -9.91
CA VAL A 69 -17.30 9.43 -9.40
C VAL A 69 -18.54 9.75 -8.57
N LEU A 70 -18.34 10.08 -7.30
CA LEU A 70 -19.41 10.46 -6.39
C LEU A 70 -19.89 11.88 -6.67
N SER A 71 -21.07 12.24 -6.18
CA SER A 71 -21.59 13.62 -6.29
C SER A 71 -20.70 14.64 -5.57
N THR A 72 -19.87 14.20 -4.62
CA THR A 72 -18.85 14.99 -3.93
C THR A 72 -17.65 15.33 -4.82
N GLY A 73 -17.51 14.67 -5.98
CA GLY A 73 -16.34 14.75 -6.85
C GLY A 73 -15.23 13.73 -6.50
N GLU A 74 -15.41 12.95 -5.44
CA GLU A 74 -14.47 11.89 -5.06
C GLU A 74 -14.53 10.71 -6.02
N VAL A 75 -13.38 10.10 -6.28
CA VAL A 75 -13.25 8.93 -7.14
C VAL A 75 -13.04 7.69 -6.28
N GLU A 76 -13.84 6.67 -6.52
CA GLU A 76 -13.66 5.35 -5.91
C GLU A 76 -13.40 4.31 -6.99
N ALA A 77 -12.48 3.39 -6.69
CA ALA A 77 -12.24 2.22 -7.50
C ALA A 77 -12.86 0.99 -6.83
N ARG A 78 -13.38 0.07 -7.63
CA ARG A 78 -13.84 -1.23 -7.16
C ARG A 78 -12.67 -2.21 -7.24
N VAL A 79 -12.18 -2.69 -6.10
CA VAL A 79 -11.02 -3.57 -6.00
C VAL A 79 -11.43 -5.00 -5.68
N ARG A 80 -10.69 -5.97 -6.21
CA ARG A 80 -10.65 -7.35 -5.71
C ARG A 80 -9.31 -7.57 -5.03
N PHE A 81 -9.35 -7.94 -3.74
CA PHE A 81 -8.15 -8.27 -2.99
C PHE A 81 -7.55 -9.61 -3.43
N ALA A 82 -6.22 -9.72 -3.39
CA ALA A 82 -5.50 -10.93 -3.73
C ALA A 82 -5.87 -12.07 -2.75
N GLY A 83 -6.25 -13.23 -3.28
CA GLY A 83 -6.69 -14.38 -2.46
C GLY A 83 -8.14 -14.34 -2.00
N TYR A 84 -8.89 -13.27 -2.31
CA TYR A 84 -10.30 -13.12 -1.91
C TYR A 84 -11.27 -13.26 -3.08
N GLY A 85 -12.55 -13.52 -2.76
CA GLY A 85 -13.60 -13.77 -3.74
C GLY A 85 -14.43 -12.52 -4.06
N LYS A 86 -15.39 -12.67 -4.97
CA LYS A 86 -16.31 -11.57 -5.36
C LYS A 86 -17.13 -10.99 -4.20
N ALA A 87 -17.33 -11.77 -3.14
CA ALA A 87 -18.07 -11.36 -1.94
C ALA A 87 -17.29 -10.32 -1.09
N ASP A 88 -15.99 -10.21 -1.35
CA ASP A 88 -15.05 -9.34 -0.65
C ASP A 88 -14.60 -8.18 -1.54
N ASP A 89 -15.19 -8.00 -2.73
CA ASP A 89 -14.92 -6.85 -3.58
C ASP A 89 -15.41 -5.57 -2.89
N GLU A 90 -14.58 -4.53 -2.83
CA GLU A 90 -14.88 -3.27 -2.13
C GLU A 90 -14.75 -2.05 -3.04
N TRP A 91 -15.56 -1.02 -2.78
CA TRP A 91 -15.33 0.32 -3.30
C TRP A 91 -14.42 1.05 -2.31
N VAL A 92 -13.29 1.55 -2.80
CA VAL A 92 -12.26 2.23 -1.99
C VAL A 92 -11.95 3.59 -2.61
N ASN A 93 -11.69 4.60 -1.78
CA ASN A 93 -11.34 5.93 -2.26
C ASN A 93 -9.93 5.91 -2.86
N VAL A 94 -9.80 6.33 -4.12
CA VAL A 94 -8.53 6.27 -4.86
C VAL A 94 -7.45 7.13 -4.22
N LYS A 95 -7.84 8.25 -3.60
CA LYS A 95 -6.89 9.22 -3.03
C LYS A 95 -6.38 8.80 -1.65
N THR A 96 -7.21 8.14 -0.85
CA THR A 96 -6.89 7.89 0.58
C THR A 96 -6.65 6.42 0.91
N ASP A 97 -7.18 5.51 0.10
CA ASP A 97 -7.30 4.09 0.45
C ASP A 97 -6.69 3.16 -0.61
N ILE A 98 -5.96 3.71 -1.59
CA ILE A 98 -5.14 2.96 -2.55
C ILE A 98 -3.75 3.58 -2.58
N ARG A 99 -2.71 2.73 -2.55
CA ARG A 99 -1.31 3.13 -2.75
C ARG A 99 -0.49 2.02 -3.39
N GLU A 100 0.71 2.36 -3.85
CA GLU A 100 1.70 1.35 -4.24
C GLU A 100 1.99 0.43 -3.04
N ARG A 101 2.15 -0.86 -3.33
CA ARG A 101 2.42 -1.89 -2.32
C ARG A 101 3.65 -1.50 -1.52
N SER A 102 3.55 -1.60 -0.20
CA SER A 102 4.65 -1.30 0.71
C SER A 102 5.82 -2.27 0.48
N ILE A 103 7.06 -1.85 0.76
CA ILE A 103 8.28 -2.62 0.44
C ILE A 103 8.88 -3.28 1.70
N PRO A 104 9.22 -4.59 1.66
CA PRO A 104 9.93 -5.27 2.76
C PRO A 104 11.21 -4.56 3.17
N LEU A 105 11.38 -4.38 4.48
CA LEU A 105 12.62 -3.89 5.05
C LEU A 105 13.60 -5.03 5.30
N GLU A 106 14.67 -5.07 4.50
CA GLU A 106 15.75 -6.02 4.67
C GLU A 106 16.54 -5.77 5.96
N PRO A 107 17.11 -6.80 6.62
CA PRO A 107 17.91 -6.63 7.84
C PRO A 107 19.02 -5.59 7.74
N SER A 108 19.73 -5.56 6.60
CA SER A 108 20.81 -4.61 6.29
C SER A 108 20.32 -3.18 6.11
N GLU A 109 19.03 -2.99 5.80
CA GLU A 109 18.43 -1.69 5.49
C GLU A 109 17.76 -1.03 6.69
N CYS A 110 17.79 -1.65 7.87
CA CYS A 110 17.11 -1.14 9.06
C CYS A 110 17.48 0.31 9.42
N GLN A 111 18.68 0.76 9.05
CA GLN A 111 19.17 2.13 9.29
C GLN A 111 18.40 3.20 8.51
N ARG A 112 17.70 2.83 7.45
CA ARG A 112 16.87 3.73 6.62
C ARG A 112 15.58 4.16 7.31
N VAL A 113 15.16 3.45 8.36
CA VAL A 113 13.96 3.78 9.13
C VAL A 113 14.30 4.77 10.23
N HIS A 114 13.51 5.84 10.32
CA HIS A 114 13.64 6.92 11.28
C HIS A 114 12.36 7.11 12.10
N SER A 115 12.48 7.83 13.22
CA SER A 115 11.32 8.24 13.99
C SER A 115 10.38 9.11 13.12
N SER A 116 9.09 8.90 13.30
CA SER A 116 7.96 9.46 12.55
C SER A 116 7.68 8.80 11.19
N ASP A 117 8.54 7.90 10.71
CA ASP A 117 8.28 7.19 9.45
C ASP A 117 6.97 6.40 9.52
N LEU A 118 6.23 6.42 8.41
CA LEU A 118 5.05 5.60 8.21
C LEU A 118 5.49 4.20 7.80
N VAL A 119 5.06 3.22 8.56
CA VAL A 119 5.32 1.81 8.29
C VAL A 119 4.03 1.02 8.29
N LEU A 120 3.97 0.00 7.43
CA LEU A 120 2.91 -0.99 7.50
C LEU A 120 3.37 -2.09 8.48
N CYS A 121 2.64 -2.27 9.57
CA CYS A 121 2.97 -3.21 10.64
C CYS A 121 1.99 -4.38 10.67
N PHE A 122 2.54 -5.58 10.85
CA PHE A 122 1.74 -6.77 11.09
C PHE A 122 1.23 -6.78 12.53
N ARG A 123 -0.06 -7.04 12.70
CA ARG A 123 -0.70 -7.32 14.00
C ARG A 123 -1.22 -8.75 13.96
N ASP A 124 -0.66 -9.59 14.83
CA ASP A 124 -1.17 -10.94 15.04
C ASP A 124 -2.48 -10.86 15.83
N GLY A 125 -3.60 -11.14 15.16
CA GLY A 125 -4.92 -11.21 15.76
C GLY A 125 -5.33 -12.65 16.02
N LEU A 126 -6.26 -12.87 16.95
CA LEU A 126 -6.75 -14.21 17.32
C LEU A 126 -7.32 -15.03 16.15
N TYR A 127 -7.78 -14.38 15.08
CA TYR A 127 -8.46 -15.02 13.95
C TYR A 127 -7.80 -14.74 12.60
N GLN A 128 -7.13 -13.59 12.46
CA GLN A 128 -6.42 -13.21 11.24
C GLN A 128 -5.25 -12.30 11.57
N ALA A 129 -4.17 -12.51 10.81
CA ALA A 129 -3.05 -11.61 10.70
C ALA A 129 -3.40 -10.44 9.77
N ILE A 130 -3.30 -9.21 10.26
CA ILE A 130 -3.67 -8.01 9.50
C ILE A 130 -2.57 -6.97 9.53
N TYR A 131 -2.57 -6.10 8.52
CA TYR A 131 -1.57 -5.07 8.33
C TYR A 131 -2.18 -3.69 8.53
N HIS A 132 -1.63 -2.88 9.44
CA HIS A 132 -2.08 -1.50 9.66
C HIS A 132 -0.93 -0.51 9.60
N ASP A 133 -1.26 0.71 9.19
CA ASP A 133 -0.36 1.84 9.28
C ASP A 133 -0.01 2.16 10.74
N ALA A 134 1.28 2.38 10.97
CA ALA A 134 1.80 2.86 12.23
C ALA A 134 2.94 3.85 11.99
N HIS A 135 3.13 4.77 12.93
CA HIS A 135 4.30 5.65 12.95
C HIS A 135 5.36 5.10 13.90
N VAL A 136 6.60 5.13 13.47
CA VAL A 136 7.75 4.84 14.34
C VAL A 136 7.87 5.96 15.38
N ILE A 137 7.78 5.62 16.66
CA ILE A 137 7.93 6.57 17.76
C ILE A 137 9.38 6.62 18.22
N GLU A 138 9.99 5.45 18.38
CA GLU A 138 11.33 5.31 18.94
C GLU A 138 12.03 4.08 18.33
N ILE A 139 13.36 4.16 18.23
CA ILE A 139 14.20 3.08 17.69
C ILE A 139 15.33 2.79 18.68
N GLU A 140 15.35 1.58 19.24
CA GLU A 140 16.49 1.06 19.99
C GLU A 140 17.41 0.28 19.04
N ARG A 141 18.50 0.91 18.59
CA ARG A 141 19.49 0.30 17.70
C ARG A 141 20.33 -0.72 18.46
N LYS A 142 20.45 -1.93 17.91
CA LYS A 142 21.31 -3.01 18.46
C LYS A 142 22.38 -3.40 17.47
N GLN A 143 23.49 -3.95 17.96
CA GLN A 143 24.51 -4.54 17.10
C GLN A 143 23.99 -5.86 16.51
N HIS A 144 24.08 -5.98 15.20
CA HIS A 144 23.72 -7.19 14.46
C HIS A 144 24.46 -7.23 13.11
N ASP A 145 24.42 -8.37 12.44
CA ASP A 145 24.96 -8.53 11.08
C ASP A 145 23.89 -8.28 10.00
N GLU A 146 24.28 -8.43 8.73
CA GLU A 146 23.40 -8.24 7.58
C GLU A 146 22.35 -9.35 7.42
N SER A 147 22.46 -10.47 8.14
CA SER A 147 21.54 -11.60 8.02
C SER A 147 20.28 -11.44 8.88
N LYS A 148 20.37 -10.69 9.98
CA LYS A 148 19.25 -10.52 10.92
C LYS A 148 19.32 -9.18 11.65
N CYS A 149 18.23 -8.42 11.62
CA CYS A 149 18.10 -7.20 12.41
C CYS A 149 17.56 -7.52 13.80
N THR A 150 18.20 -7.00 14.85
CA THR A 150 17.77 -7.15 16.24
C THR A 150 17.35 -5.82 16.89
N CYS A 151 17.33 -4.72 16.12
CA CYS A 151 16.80 -3.43 16.56
C CYS A 151 15.35 -3.55 17.03
N ILE A 152 14.96 -2.73 18.00
CA ILE A 152 13.58 -2.65 18.49
C ILE A 152 12.97 -1.38 17.93
N PHE A 153 11.81 -1.52 17.29
CA PHE A 153 11.05 -0.39 16.78
C PHE A 153 9.77 -0.26 17.59
N LYS A 154 9.63 0.86 18.30
CA LYS A 154 8.39 1.19 18.97
C LYS A 154 7.51 1.95 17.98
N VAL A 155 6.28 1.47 17.79
CA VAL A 155 5.34 2.06 16.84
C VAL A 155 4.03 2.45 17.53
N ARG A 156 3.35 3.44 16.94
CA ARG A 156 1.99 3.84 17.32
C ARG A 156 1.09 3.69 16.10
N TYR A 157 0.05 2.89 16.24
CA TYR A 157 -0.92 2.64 15.18
C TYR A 157 -1.75 3.89 14.85
N VAL A 158 -1.99 4.13 13.57
CA VAL A 158 -2.75 5.30 13.10
C VAL A 158 -4.25 5.16 13.44
N HIS A 159 -4.80 3.96 13.32
CA HIS A 159 -6.25 3.73 13.42
C HIS A 159 -6.80 3.80 14.85
N ASP A 160 -6.07 3.32 15.86
CA ASP A 160 -6.53 3.22 17.25
C ASP A 160 -5.60 3.96 18.26
N SER A 161 -4.53 4.59 17.77
CA SER A 161 -3.48 5.22 18.60
C SER A 161 -2.82 4.27 19.62
N PHE A 162 -2.94 2.95 19.44
CA PHE A 162 -2.34 1.95 20.33
C PHE A 162 -0.82 1.84 20.11
N GLU A 163 -0.04 1.65 21.18
CA GLU A 163 1.43 1.52 21.12
C GLU A 163 1.88 0.08 21.33
N LEU A 164 2.79 -0.43 20.50
CA LEU A 164 3.41 -1.74 20.64
C LEU A 164 4.92 -1.69 20.34
N ASN A 165 5.68 -2.53 21.04
CA ASN A 165 7.11 -2.72 20.79
C ASN A 165 7.32 -3.93 19.87
N TYR A 166 7.96 -3.74 18.73
CA TYR A 166 8.25 -4.83 17.78
C TYR A 166 9.72 -5.25 17.83
N ILE A 167 9.94 -6.56 17.86
CA ILE A 167 11.25 -7.21 17.74
C ILE A 167 11.20 -8.10 16.49
N LYS A 168 12.10 -7.91 15.51
CA LYS A 168 12.17 -8.80 14.34
C LYS A 168 12.64 -10.18 14.80
N ASP A 169 11.74 -11.17 14.82
CA ASP A 169 12.09 -12.55 15.15
C ASP A 169 12.52 -13.36 13.91
N GLN A 170 12.95 -14.62 14.14
CA GLN A 170 13.62 -15.47 13.14
C GLN A 170 12.71 -15.91 11.97
N SER A 171 11.45 -15.47 11.95
CA SER A 171 10.46 -15.81 10.94
C SER A 171 10.42 -14.83 9.77
N GLY A 172 11.25 -13.78 9.79
CA GLY A 172 11.21 -12.70 8.79
C GLY A 172 9.98 -11.79 8.88
N ASN A 173 9.09 -12.02 9.84
CA ASN A 173 7.85 -11.28 10.02
C ASN A 173 7.97 -10.29 11.20
N ILE A 174 7.73 -9.00 10.90
CA ILE A 174 7.47 -7.93 11.88
C ILE A 174 6.00 -7.59 11.98
#